data_AF-M5IPP2-F1
#
_entry.id   AF-M5IPP2-F1
#
_cell.length_a   1.000
_cell.length_b   1.000
_cell.length_c   1.000
_cell.angle_alpha   90.00
_cell.angle_beta   90.00
_cell.angle_gamma   90.00
#
_symmetry.space_group_name_H-M   'P 1'
#
loop_
_entity.id
_entity.type
_entity.pdbx_description
1 polymer ?
#
loop_
_entity_poly.entity_id
_entity_poly.type
_entity_poly.pdbx_seq_one_letter_code
_entity_poly.pdbx_strand_id
1 'polypeptide(L)'
;MIISSQFNRFMHGVVLRELGALRYLQIREHKLALRPFYLTHDTLKQLLKVLDFDYPREKGGKPFSYKKLTTHDMLAHIAFIELVMAENGFEPKYLQEFKEEIKNV
;
A
#
# COMPACT_ATOMS: atom_id res chain seq x y z
N MET A 1 8.81 -7.82 16.77
CA MET A 1 7.64 -8.60 16.31
C MET A 1 7.80 -8.83 14.81
N ILE A 2 7.93 -10.08 14.37
CA ILE A 2 8.12 -10.42 12.96
C ILE A 2 6.75 -10.34 12.28
N ILE A 3 6.66 -9.65 11.14
CA ILE A 3 5.42 -9.60 10.35
C ILE A 3 4.94 -11.02 10.05
N SER A 4 3.67 -11.31 10.37
CA SER A 4 3.12 -12.63 10.15
C SER A 4 3.07 -12.96 8.65
N SER A 5 3.17 -14.24 8.30
CA SER A 5 3.02 -14.70 6.91
C SER A 5 1.66 -14.31 6.30
N GLN A 6 0.64 -14.09 7.14
CA GLN A 6 -0.67 -13.61 6.72
C GLN A 6 -0.62 -12.15 6.27
N PHE A 7 0.06 -11.27 7.02
CA PHE A 7 0.21 -9.86 6.64
C PHE A 7 0.96 -9.69 5.31
N ASN A 8 2.05 -10.44 5.10
CA ASN A 8 2.74 -10.41 3.80
C ASN A 8 1.83 -10.90 2.66
N ARG A 9 1.02 -11.94 2.90
CA ARG A 9 0.04 -12.42 1.92
C ARG A 9 -1.02 -11.36 1.62
N PHE A 10 -1.53 -10.67 2.63
CA PHE A 10 -2.49 -9.58 2.44
C PHE A 10 -1.88 -8.43 1.64
N MET A 11 -0.74 -7.90 2.08
CA MET A 11 -0.07 -6.77 1.41
C MET A 11 0.24 -7.09 -0.06
N HIS A 12 0.82 -8.25 -0.36
CA HIS A 12 1.20 -8.60 -1.73
C HIS A 12 0.03 -9.13 -2.57
N GLY A 13 -0.81 -9.98 -1.99
CA GLY A 13 -1.85 -10.71 -2.69
C GLY A 13 -3.15 -9.93 -2.87
N VAL A 14 -3.38 -8.93 -2.02
CA VAL A 14 -4.61 -8.11 -2.01
C VAL A 14 -4.27 -6.67 -2.31
N VAL A 15 -3.65 -5.95 -1.37
CA VAL A 15 -3.44 -4.49 -1.44
C VAL A 15 -2.70 -4.07 -2.72
N LEU A 16 -1.49 -4.61 -2.94
CA LEU A 16 -0.68 -4.27 -4.13
C LEU A 16 -1.28 -4.79 -5.43
N ARG A 17 -2.06 -5.88 -5.38
CA ARG A 17 -2.71 -6.44 -6.57
C ARG A 17 -3.84 -5.52 -7.04
N GLU A 18 -4.67 -5.06 -6.11
CA GLU A 18 -5.77 -4.14 -6.44
C GLU A 18 -5.26 -2.79 -6.91
N LEU A 19 -4.28 -2.20 -6.21
CA LEU A 19 -3.63 -0.97 -6.67
C LEU A 19 -2.98 -1.17 -8.06
N GLY A 20 -2.29 -2.30 -8.25
CA GLY A 20 -1.65 -2.66 -9.52
C GLY A 20 -2.63 -2.85 -10.68
N ALA A 21 -3.92 -3.08 -10.41
CA ALA A 21 -4.93 -3.17 -11.46
C ALA A 21 -5.36 -1.79 -12.00
N LEU A 22 -5.03 -0.70 -11.30
CA LEU A 22 -5.43 0.64 -11.69
C LEU A 22 -4.65 1.12 -12.93
N ARG A 23 -5.39 1.71 -13.89
CA ARG A 23 -4.83 2.26 -15.13
C ARG A 23 -4.13 3.59 -14.93
N TYR A 24 -4.55 4.33 -13.92
CA TYR A 24 -4.06 5.66 -13.60
C TYR A 24 -4.19 5.90 -12.10
N LEU A 25 -3.18 6.53 -11.53
CA LEU A 25 -3.14 6.91 -10.13
C LEU A 25 -2.38 8.22 -10.00
N GLN A 26 -3.07 9.27 -9.55
CA GLN A 26 -2.49 10.56 -9.20
C GLN A 26 -2.09 10.56 -7.73
N ILE A 27 -0.87 10.94 -7.43
CA ILE A 27 -0.40 11.14 -6.06
C ILE A 27 -0.22 12.63 -5.87
N ARG A 28 -1.25 13.26 -5.29
CA ARG A 28 -1.41 14.72 -5.25
C ARG A 28 -0.29 15.40 -4.48
N GLU A 29 0.08 14.82 -3.34
CA GLU A 29 1.19 15.31 -2.49
C GLU A 29 2.51 15.45 -3.26
N HIS A 30 2.78 14.51 -4.17
CA HIS A 30 3.99 14.49 -4.98
C HIS A 30 3.85 15.18 -6.33
N LYS A 31 2.66 15.71 -6.66
CA LYS A 31 2.31 16.23 -7.99
C LYS A 31 2.70 15.26 -9.12
N LEU A 32 2.54 13.97 -8.85
CA LEU A 32 2.94 12.87 -9.73
C LEU A 32 1.69 12.14 -10.21
N ALA A 33 1.77 11.59 -11.42
CA ALA A 33 0.84 10.58 -11.89
C ALA A 33 1.61 9.35 -12.37
N LEU A 34 1.09 8.18 -12.04
CA LEU A 34 1.63 6.90 -12.47
C LEU A 34 0.54 6.01 -13.06
N ARG A 35 0.98 4.98 -13.77
CA ARG A 35 0.11 3.96 -14.34
C ARG A 35 0.47 2.61 -13.71
N PRO A 36 -0.06 2.28 -12.51
CA PRO A 36 0.32 1.08 -11.75
C PRO A 36 0.27 -0.19 -12.59
N PHE A 37 -0.72 -0.31 -13.48
CA PHE A 37 -0.92 -1.44 -14.39
C PHE A 37 0.32 -1.85 -15.19
N TYR A 38 1.20 -0.90 -15.54
CA TYR A 38 2.39 -1.19 -16.34
C TYR A 38 3.65 -1.45 -15.51
N LEU A 39 3.56 -1.36 -14.18
CA LEU A 39 4.68 -1.61 -13.29
C LEU A 39 4.69 -3.06 -12.84
N THR A 40 5.88 -3.64 -12.69
CA THR A 40 6.00 -4.92 -12.01
C THR A 40 5.57 -4.77 -10.55
N HIS A 41 5.14 -5.87 -9.93
CA HIS A 41 4.74 -5.89 -8.52
C HIS A 41 5.85 -5.33 -7.61
N ASP A 42 7.11 -5.70 -7.88
CA ASP A 42 8.24 -5.20 -7.11
C ASP A 42 8.50 -3.72 -7.36
N THR A 43 8.45 -3.25 -8.61
CA THR A 43 8.62 -1.83 -8.95
C THR A 43 7.56 -0.97 -8.26
N LEU A 44 6.29 -1.36 -8.35
CA LEU A 44 5.19 -0.66 -7.70
C LEU A 44 5.40 -0.59 -6.19
N LYS A 45 5.76 -1.71 -5.57
CA LYS A 45 6.08 -1.79 -4.14
C LYS A 45 7.22 -0.85 -3.76
N GLN A 46 8.35 -0.89 -4.46
CA GLN A 46 9.49 -0.01 -4.11
C GLN A 46 9.14 1.46 -4.33
N LEU A 47 8.39 1.78 -5.38
CA LEU A 47 7.94 3.14 -5.66
C LEU A 47 7.05 3.67 -4.53
N LEU A 48 6.07 2.90 -4.08
CA LEU A 48 5.18 3.32 -2.97
C LEU A 48 5.94 3.57 -1.68
N LYS A 49 6.93 2.73 -1.36
CA LYS A 49 7.79 2.94 -0.18
C LYS A 49 8.63 4.21 -0.26
N VAL A 50 8.95 4.67 -1.47
CA VAL A 50 9.70 5.91 -1.69
C VAL A 50 8.78 7.12 -1.57
N LEU A 51 7.56 7.01 -2.09
CA LEU A 51 6.55 8.07 -2.10
C LEU A 51 5.87 8.25 -0.74
N ASP A 52 5.81 7.21 0.07
CA ASP A 52 5.42 7.34 1.47
C ASP A 52 6.57 8.03 2.25
N PHE A 53 6.35 9.28 2.63
CA PHE A 53 7.34 10.09 3.34
C PHE A 53 7.52 9.64 4.79
N ASP A 54 6.47 9.10 5.40
CA ASP A 54 6.49 8.59 6.77
C ASP A 54 7.01 7.15 6.84
N TYR A 55 7.25 6.52 5.68
CA TYR A 55 7.78 5.16 5.60
C TYR A 55 9.15 5.02 6.30
N PRO A 56 9.35 4.02 7.18
CA PRO A 56 10.62 3.81 7.88
C PRO A 56 11.82 3.57 6.95
N ARG A 57 12.94 4.25 7.24
CA ARG A 57 14.15 4.24 6.42
C ARG A 57 15.40 3.87 7.22
N GLU A 58 16.33 3.22 6.53
CA GLU A 58 17.69 2.97 7.03
C GLU A 58 18.48 4.26 7.09
N LYS A 59 19.59 4.24 7.86
CA LYS A 59 20.59 5.31 7.81
C LYS A 59 21.06 5.46 6.37
N GLY A 60 20.81 6.62 5.77
CA GLY A 60 21.03 6.88 4.33
C GLY A 60 19.76 6.97 3.48
N GLY A 61 18.57 6.90 4.08
CA GLY A 61 17.29 7.21 3.40
C GLY A 61 16.68 6.06 2.61
N LYS A 62 17.32 4.88 2.59
CA LYS A 62 16.81 3.68 1.92
C LYS A 62 15.59 3.11 2.66
N PRO A 63 14.43 2.90 2.01
CA PRO A 63 13.25 2.34 2.66
C PRO A 63 13.47 0.93 3.21
N PHE A 64 13.08 0.70 4.46
CA PHE A 64 13.10 -0.62 5.11
C PHE A 64 12.44 -1.70 4.25
N SER A 65 12.99 -2.92 4.26
CA SER A 65 12.27 -4.09 3.75
C SER A 65 11.03 -4.36 4.60
N TYR A 66 9.96 -4.90 4.02
CA TYR A 66 8.77 -5.34 4.78
C TYR A 66 9.13 -6.30 5.91
N LYS A 67 10.19 -7.11 5.74
CA LYS A 67 10.67 -8.01 6.81
C LYS A 67 11.19 -7.29 8.06
N LYS A 68 11.53 -5.99 7.94
CA LYS A 68 12.05 -5.14 9.02
C LYS A 68 10.98 -4.23 9.61
N LEU A 69 9.81 -4.13 8.99
CA LEU A 69 8.73 -3.29 9.48
C LEU A 69 8.10 -3.90 10.73
N THR A 70 7.69 -3.04 11.66
CA THR A 70 6.77 -3.44 12.72
C THR A 70 5.35 -3.56 12.16
N THR A 71 4.44 -4.13 12.93
CA THR A 71 3.01 -4.17 12.55
C THR A 71 2.44 -2.77 12.39
N HIS A 72 2.83 -1.83 13.26
CA HIS A 72 2.37 -0.45 13.18
C HIS A 72 2.83 0.20 11.86
N ASP A 73 4.11 0.06 11.51
CA ASP A 73 4.65 0.63 10.27
C ASP A 73 3.94 0.07 9.02
N MET A 74 3.62 -1.23 9.04
CA MET A 74 2.91 -1.87 7.94
C MET A 74 1.47 -1.36 7.81
N LEU A 75 0.76 -1.20 8.93
CA LEU A 75 -0.60 -0.65 8.93
C LEU A 75 -0.61 0.80 8.45
N ALA A 76 0.35 1.62 8.90
CA ALA A 76 0.51 2.98 8.41
C ALA A 76 0.76 3.02 6.90
N HIS A 77 1.62 2.14 6.39
CA HIS A 77 1.89 2.06 4.95
C HIS A 77 0.67 1.60 4.13
N ILE A 78 -0.12 0.65 4.64
CA ILE A 78 -1.37 0.24 4.01
C ILE A 78 -2.37 1.40 3.99
N ALA A 79 -2.53 2.11 5.10
CA ALA A 79 -3.41 3.28 5.19
C ALA A 79 -2.99 4.39 4.22
N PHE A 80 -1.69 4.62 4.02
CA PHE A 80 -1.17 5.51 2.99
C PHE A 80 -1.64 5.08 1.58
N ILE A 81 -1.51 3.79 1.25
CA ILE A 81 -1.94 3.26 -0.07
C ILE A 81 -3.45 3.42 -0.25
N GLU A 82 -4.23 3.11 0.77
CA GLU A 82 -5.68 3.25 0.78
C GLU A 82 -6.10 4.71 0.59
N LEU A 83 -5.44 5.64 1.26
CA LEU A 83 -5.66 7.07 1.10
C LEU A 83 -5.40 7.49 -0.34
N VAL A 84 -4.27 7.08 -0.91
CA VAL A 84 -3.92 7.36 -2.31
C VAL A 84 -4.98 6.80 -3.26
N MET A 85 -5.48 5.59 -3.03
CA MET A 85 -6.58 5.02 -3.84
C MET A 85 -7.87 5.84 -3.69
N ALA A 86 -8.24 6.20 -2.46
CA ALA A 86 -9.44 6.99 -2.17
C ALA A 86 -9.40 8.39 -2.79
N GLU A 87 -8.25 9.07 -2.78
CA GLU A 87 -8.05 10.37 -3.43
C GLU A 87 -8.26 10.33 -4.96
N ASN A 88 -8.14 9.13 -5.54
CA ASN A 88 -8.41 8.85 -6.95
C ASN A 88 -9.82 8.30 -7.20
N GLY A 89 -10.69 8.28 -6.17
CA GLY A 89 -12.05 7.76 -6.27
C GLY A 89 -12.13 6.23 -6.35
N PHE A 90 -11.06 5.52 -5.95
CA PHE A 90 -11.04 4.07 -5.91
C PHE A 90 -11.19 3.58 -4.47
N GLU A 91 -12.22 2.77 -4.24
CA GLU A 91 -12.38 2.02 -3.00
C GLU A 91 -11.92 0.57 -3.23
N PRO A 92 -10.88 0.09 -2.52
CA PRO A 92 -10.49 -1.32 -2.56
C PRO A 92 -11.62 -2.27 -2.17
N LYS A 93 -11.72 -3.42 -2.83
CA LYS A 93 -12.78 -4.42 -2.58
C LYS A 93 -12.70 -4.98 -1.16
N TYR A 94 -11.50 -5.26 -0.68
CA TYR A 94 -11.33 -5.79 0.67
C TYR A 94 -11.86 -4.84 1.76
N LEU A 95 -11.86 -3.51 1.53
CA LEU A 95 -12.47 -2.56 2.47
C LEU A 95 -13.99 -2.63 2.45
N GLN A 96 -14.60 -2.94 1.30
CA GLN A 96 -16.05 -3.15 1.20
C GLN A 96 -16.46 -4.40 1.97
N GLU A 97 -15.71 -5.50 1.79
CA GLU A 97 -15.92 -6.76 2.52
C GLU A 97 -15.85 -6.55 4.05
N PHE A 98 -14.83 -5.85 4.55
CA PHE A 98 -14.73 -5.54 5.99
C PHE A 98 -15.88 -4.67 6.51
N LYS A 99 -16.34 -3.69 5.73
CA LYS A 99 -17.49 -2.86 6.12
C LYS A 99 -18.78 -3.67 6.20
N GLU A 100 -18.96 -4.66 5.34
CA GLU A 100 -20.09 -5.58 5.39
C GLU A 100 -20.00 -6.51 6.60
N GLU A 101 -18.83 -7.04 6.92
CA GLU A 101 -18.61 -7.85 8.13
C GLU A 101 -19.01 -7.08 9.40
N ILE A 102 -18.56 -5.84 9.56
CA ILE A 102 -18.88 -5.02 10.74
C ILE A 102 -20.38 -4.74 10.87
N LYS A 103 -21.09 -4.55 9.76
CA LYS A 103 -22.55 -4.31 9.79
C LYS A 103 -23.36 -5.54 10.20
N ASN A 104 -22.77 -6.72 10.09
CA ASN A 104 -23.41 -8.00 10.40
C ASN A 104 -23.02 -8.56 11.78
N VAL A 105 -22.27 -7.79 12.57
CA VAL A 105 -21.90 -8.07 13.98
C VAL A 105 -22.71 -7.17 14.90
#